data_AF-A0A399X085-F1
#
_entry.id   AF-A0A399X085-F1
#
_cell.length_a   1.000
_cell.length_b   1.000
_cell.length_c   1.000
_cell.angle_alpha   90.00
_cell.angle_beta   90.00
_cell.angle_gamma   90.00
#
_symmetry.space_group_name_H-M   'P 1'
#
loop_
_entity.id
_entity.type
_entity.pdbx_description
1 polymer ?
#
loop_
_entity_poly.entity_id
_entity_poly.type
_entity_poly.pdbx_seq_one_letter_code
_entity_poly.pdbx_strand_id
1 'polypeptide(L)' 'MARKSFLLRISPDLWAELQRVAAEEFRSVNAQIEVLLREALKRRGRSLPLSAADSNDGDEAEGDG' A
#
# COMPACT_ATOMS: atom_id res chain seq x y z
N MET A 1 -7.10 -9.65 11.84
CA MET A 1 -7.27 -10.39 10.56
C MET A 1 -5.94 -10.39 9.84
N ALA A 2 -5.56 -11.50 9.22
CA ALA A 2 -4.24 -11.63 8.59
C ALA A 2 -4.19 -10.89 7.24
N ARG A 3 -3.19 -10.01 7.07
CA ARG A 3 -2.83 -9.46 5.75
C ARG A 3 -2.18 -10.58 4.93
N LYS A 4 -2.51 -10.66 3.64
CA LYS A 4 -1.90 -11.64 2.73
C LYS A 4 -0.56 -11.11 2.23
N SER A 5 0.54 -11.73 2.66
CA SER A 5 1.86 -11.47 2.07
C SER A 5 2.00 -12.23 0.75
N PHE A 6 2.48 -11.55 -0.29
CA PHE A 6 2.79 -12.15 -1.59
C PHE A 6 3.98 -11.43 -2.22
N LEU A 7 4.78 -12.15 -3.00
CA LEU A 7 5.88 -11.55 -3.76
C LEU A 7 5.31 -10.82 -4.98
N LEU A 8 5.57 -9.52 -5.06
CA LEU A 8 5.22 -8.68 -6.19
C LEU A 8 6.47 -8.43 -7.05
N ARG A 9 6.38 -8.70 -8.34
CA ARG A 9 7.40 -8.28 -9.31
C ARG A 9 7.07 -6.88 -9.78
N ILE A 10 7.98 -5.94 -9.54
CA ILE A 10 7.81 -4.53 -9.91
C ILE A 10 9.10 -4.04 -10.56
N SER A 11 8.99 -3.14 -11.54
CA SER A 11 10.18 -2.50 -12.11
C SER A 11 10.79 -1.52 -11.09
N PRO A 12 12.13 -1.34 -11.11
CA PRO A 12 12.79 -0.40 -10.21
C PRO A 12 12.27 1.03 -10.32
N ASP A 13 12.00 1.50 -11.54
CA ASP A 13 11.52 2.87 -11.79
C ASP A 13 10.12 3.10 -11.20
N LEU A 14 9.24 2.10 -11.31
CA LEU A 14 7.91 2.18 -10.70
C LEU A 14 8.00 2.15 -9.17
N TRP A 15 8.91 1.34 -8.62
CA TRP A 15 9.14 1.31 -7.18
C TRP A 15 9.67 2.64 -6.64
N ALA A 16 10.57 3.31 -7.36
CA ALA A 16 11.08 4.63 -7.01
C ALA A 16 9.95 5.68 -6.96
N GLU A 17 9.06 5.66 -7.95
CA GLU A 17 7.93 6.59 -7.99
C GLU A 17 6.90 6.32 -6.89
N LEU A 18 6.60 5.03 -6.60
CA LEU A 18 5.73 4.66 -5.48
C LEU A 18 6.29 5.14 -4.13
N GLN A 19 7.61 5.02 -3.92
CA GLN A 19 8.26 5.53 -2.71
C GLN A 19 8.12 7.06 -2.60
N ARG A 20 8.33 7.78 -3.70
CA ARG A 20 8.21 9.24 -3.74
C ARG A 20 6.80 9.69 -3.36
N VAL A 21 5.78 9.13 -4.01
CA VAL A 21 4.37 9.48 -3.74
C VAL A 21 3.96 9.09 -2.32
N ALA A 22 4.37 7.91 -1.84
CA ALA A 22 4.08 7.47 -0.48
C ALA A 22 4.67 8.43 0.57
N ALA A 23 5.90 8.91 0.35
CA ALA A 23 6.55 9.88 1.21
C ALA A 23 5.85 11.24 1.19
N GLU A 24 5.44 11.73 0.02
CA GLU A 24 4.66 12.97 -0.12
C GLU A 24 3.31 12.91 0.61
N GLU A 25 2.72 11.72 0.68
CA GLU A 25 1.45 11.48 1.36
C GLU A 25 1.58 11.00 2.83
N PHE A 26 2.81 11.01 3.38
CA PHE A 26 3.13 10.56 4.75
C PHE A 26 2.59 9.16 5.08
N ARG A 27 2.76 8.21 4.16
CA ARG A 27 2.34 6.81 4.36
C ARG A 27 3.42 5.82 3.96
N SER A 28 3.27 4.57 4.42
CA SER A 28 4.13 3.49 3.97
C SER A 28 3.88 3.19 2.48
N VAL A 29 4.89 2.63 1.80
CA VAL A 29 4.75 2.21 0.40
C VAL A 29 3.67 1.14 0.25
N ASN A 30 3.52 0.25 1.25
CA ASN A 30 2.46 -0.76 1.26
C ASN A 30 1.07 -0.13 1.37
N ALA A 31 0.90 0.88 2.24
CA ALA A 31 -0.35 1.63 2.32
C ALA A 31 -0.66 2.35 0.99
N GLN A 32 0.34 2.94 0.33
CA GLN A 32 0.17 3.56 -0.99
C GLN A 32 -0.27 2.54 -2.05
N ILE A 33 0.37 1.36 -2.09
CA ILE A 33 -0.01 0.28 -3.02
C ILE A 33 -1.47 -0.14 -2.79
N GLU A 34 -1.90 -0.30 -1.54
CA GLU A 34 -3.29 -0.66 -1.21
C GLU A 34 -4.29 0.40 -1.72
N VAL A 35 -4.00 1.68 -1.50
CA VAL A 35 -4.82 2.79 -2.01
C VAL A 35 -4.95 2.73 -3.53
N LEU A 36 -3.82 2.61 -4.24
CA LEU A 36 -3.80 2.56 -5.71
C LEU A 36 -4.55 1.35 -6.26
N LEU A 37 -4.43 0.18 -5.61
CA LEU A 37 -5.16 -1.03 -6.00
C LEU A 37 -6.67 -0.86 -5.80
N ARG A 38 -7.10 -0.25 -4.69
CA ARG A 38 -8.51 0.04 -4.41
C ARG A 38 -9.10 1.03 -5.41
N GLU A 39 -8.36 2.08 -5.73
CA GLU A 39 -8.75 3.03 -6.77
C GLU A 39 -8.90 2.35 -8.13
N ALA A 40 -7.92 1.52 -8.52
CA ALA A 40 -7.95 0.80 -9.78
C ALA A 40 -9.16 -0.14 -9.88
N LEU A 41 -9.52 -0.82 -8.80
CA LEU A 41 -10.72 -1.65 -8.72
C LEU A 41 -12.00 -0.80 -8.81
N LYS A 42 -12.07 0.31 -8.07
CA LYS A 42 -13.21 1.23 -8.08
C LYS A 42 -13.46 1.79 -9.49
N ARG A 43 -12.41 2.18 -10.21
CA ARG A 43 -12.47 2.64 -11.61
C ARG A 43 -13.03 1.56 -12.56
N ARG A 44 -12.92 0.28 -12.20
CA ARG A 44 -13.49 -0.87 -12.92
C ARG A 44 -14.88 -1.28 -12.41
N GLY A 45 -15.52 -0.47 -11.55
CA GLY A 45 -16.82 -0.79 -10.95
C GLY A 45 -16.77 -1.91 -9.91
N ARG A 46 -15.59 -2.19 -9.33
CA ARG A 46 -15.42 -3.17 -8.25
C ARG A 46 -15.12 -2.41 -6.95
N SER A 47 -16.09 -2.36 -6.04
CA SER A 47 -15.88 -1.80 -4.70
C SER A 47 -15.56 -2.90 -3.71
N LEU A 48 -14.50 -2.72 -2.92
CA LEU A 48 -14.29 -3.54 -1.73
C LEU A 48 -15.18 -3.02 -0.58
N PRO A 49 -15.72 -3.90 0.27
CA PRO A 49 -16.36 -3.46 1.51
C PRO A 49 -15.34 -2.75 2.39
N LEU A 50 -15.77 -1.68 3.07
CA LEU A 50 -14.95 -1.01 4.09
C LEU A 50 -14.64 -2.04 5.19
N SER A 51 -13.38 -2.44 5.29
CA SER A 51 -12.92 -3.32 6.37
C SER A 51 -12.42 -2.45 7.52
N ALA A 52 -12.75 -2.83 8.76
CA ALA A 52 -12.29 -2.15 9.98
C ALA A 52 -10.74 -2.18 10.17
N ALA A 53 -9.99 -2.79 9.25
CA ALA A 53 -8.54 -2.98 9.31
C ALA A 53 -7.72 -1.85 8.66
N ASP A 54 -8.36 -0.86 8.03
CA ASP A 54 -7.68 0.23 7.31
C ASP A 54 -7.07 1.30 8.27
N SER A 55 -7.20 1.13 9.60
CA SER A 55 -6.83 2.15 10.61
C SER A 55 -5.48 1.93 11.32
N ASN A 56 -4.68 0.92 10.98
CA ASN A 56 -3.44 0.63 11.72
C ASN A 56 -2.21 0.48 10.80
N ASP A 57 -1.73 1.62 10.29
CA ASP A 57 -0.41 1.76 9.67
C ASP A 57 0.46 2.71 10.52
N GLY A 58 0.47 2.45 11.83
CA GLY A 58 1.42 3.03 12.76
C GLY A 58 2.74 2.25 12.68
N ASP A 59 3.71 2.83 11.98
CA ASP A 59 5.14 2.80 12.28
C ASP A 59 5.72 1.48 12.84
N GLU A 60 6.16 0.59 11.94
CA GLU A 60 7.20 -0.41 12.25
C GLU A 60 8.51 0.08 11.63
N ALA A 61 9.09 1.08 12.28
CA ALA A 61 10.52 1.35 12.20
C ALA A 61 11.25 0.36 13.11
N GLU A 62 11.47 -0.87 12.64
CA GLU A 62 12.51 -1.79 13.12
C GLU A 62 13.54 -1.87 11.97
N GLY A 63 14.79 -1.41 12.09
CA GLY A 63 15.68 -1.61 13.21
C GLY A 63 16.29 -3.00 13.10
N ASP A 64 17.33 -3.17 12.27
CA ASP A 64 18.27 -4.27 12.44
C ASP A 64 19.67 -3.83 12.03
N GLY A 65 20.63 -4.20 12.88
CA GLY A 65 22.06 -3.94 12.73
C GLY A 65 22.79 -5.13 12.13
#